data_AF-A0AAV5YQG4-F1
#
_entry.id   AF-A0AAV5YQG4-F1
#
_cell.length_a   1.000
_cell.length_b   1.000
_cell.length_c   1.000
_cell.angle_alpha   90.00
_cell.angle_beta   90.00
_cell.angle_gamma   90.00
#
_symmetry.space_group_name_H-M   'P 1'
#
loop_
_entity.id
_entity.type
_entity.pdbx_description
1 polymer ?
#
loop_
_entity_poly.entity_id
_entity_poly.type
_entity_poly.pdbx_seq_one_letter_code
_entity_poly.pdbx_strand_id
1 'polypeptide(L)'
;MRTLALALPETMLEQTRASIRANYAMVAASRSRIAASRRRLNPAFAITGGGESDDLRAIVRARLATGALFPLQSTRAWASYGEDNPCAVCRESITRAQVEYEVSSAVLDTTVRTHLRCYMLWKEESQSPPRPRRRPIDADDDGRTPRLA
;
A
#
# COMPACT_ATOMS: atom_id res chain seq x y z
N MET A 1 -9.53 -27.09 49.16
CA MET A 1 -10.73 -26.98 48.30
C MET A 1 -10.32 -26.30 47.01
N ARG A 2 -10.49 -27.00 45.88
CA ARG A 2 -10.02 -26.64 44.54
C ARG A 2 -11.04 -25.70 43.87
N THR A 3 -10.52 -24.66 43.23
CA THR A 3 -11.02 -23.95 42.03
C THR A 3 -12.45 -23.40 42.03
N LEU A 4 -12.58 -22.10 41.74
CA LEU A 4 -13.30 -21.62 40.55
C LEU A 4 -12.65 -20.30 40.10
N ALA A 5 -11.77 -20.42 39.09
CA ALA A 5 -11.21 -19.28 38.40
C ALA A 5 -12.30 -18.61 37.56
N LEU A 6 -12.62 -17.36 37.88
CA LEU A 6 -13.34 -16.47 36.98
C LEU A 6 -12.36 -16.05 35.87
N ALA A 7 -12.15 -16.93 34.90
CA ALA A 7 -11.35 -16.67 33.69
C ALA A 7 -12.26 -16.38 32.49
N LEU A 8 -13.09 -15.34 32.59
CA LEU A 8 -14.10 -14.90 31.61
C LEU A 8 -14.25 -13.40 31.85
N PRO A 9 -14.07 -12.42 30.93
CA PRO A 9 -14.07 -12.41 29.46
C PRO A 9 -12.83 -11.75 28.79
N GLU A 10 -11.86 -11.25 29.56
CA GLU A 10 -10.65 -10.57 29.05
C GLU A 10 -9.79 -11.52 28.22
N THR A 11 -9.67 -12.77 28.67
CA THR A 11 -8.96 -13.83 27.96
C THR A 11 -9.56 -14.10 26.58
N MET A 12 -10.90 -14.06 26.45
CA MET A 12 -11.59 -14.25 25.17
C MET A 12 -11.38 -13.07 24.21
N LEU A 13 -11.41 -11.83 24.72
CA LEU A 13 -11.15 -10.64 23.92
C LEU A 13 -9.70 -10.59 23.43
N GLU A 14 -8.73 -10.94 24.28
CA GLU A 14 -7.32 -11.05 23.92
C GLU A 14 -7.10 -12.12 22.85
N GLN A 15 -7.70 -13.29 23.02
CA GLN A 15 -7.59 -14.40 22.06
C GLN A 15 -8.23 -14.06 20.72
N THR A 16 -9.35 -13.33 20.73
CA THR A 16 -10.00 -12.82 19.52
C THR A 16 -9.12 -11.78 18.82
N ARG A 17 -8.56 -10.81 19.55
CA ARG A 17 -7.63 -9.80 19.00
C ARG A 17 -6.38 -10.45 18.40
N ALA A 18 -5.80 -11.44 19.07
CA ALA A 18 -4.66 -12.19 18.57
C ALA A 18 -4.99 -12.95 17.27
N SER A 19 -6.17 -13.58 17.21
CA SER A 19 -6.64 -14.30 16.02
C SER A 19 -6.90 -13.34 14.85
N ILE A 20 -7.52 -12.19 15.11
CA ILE A 20 -7.72 -11.13 14.11
C ILE A 20 -6.36 -10.68 13.55
N ARG A 21 -5.39 -10.40 14.42
CA ARG A 21 -4.04 -9.98 14.02
C ARG A 21 -3.36 -11.03 13.13
N ALA A 22 -3.42 -12.29 13.52
CA ALA A 22 -2.86 -13.40 12.74
C ALA A 22 -3.52 -13.51 11.35
N ASN A 23 -4.84 -13.38 11.29
CA ASN A 23 -5.58 -13.40 10.02
C ASN A 23 -5.21 -12.23 9.12
N TYR A 24 -5.14 -11.01 9.66
CA TYR A 24 -4.73 -9.84 8.89
C TYR A 24 -3.29 -9.96 8.39
N ALA A 25 -2.36 -10.46 9.22
CA ALA A 25 -0.98 -10.72 8.81
C ALA A 25 -0.91 -11.73 7.66
N MET A 26 -1.69 -12.81 7.74
CA MET A 26 -1.77 -13.82 6.68
C MET A 26 -2.33 -13.26 5.38
N VAL A 27 -3.41 -12.46 5.46
CA VAL A 27 -4.01 -11.78 4.31
C VAL A 27 -3.02 -10.80 3.68
N ALA A 28 -2.30 -10.02 4.49
CA ALA A 28 -1.28 -9.08 4.02
C ALA A 28 -0.12 -9.79 3.32
N ALA A 29 0.37 -10.90 3.89
CA ALA A 29 1.42 -11.73 3.28
C ALA A 29 0.96 -12.34 1.95
N SER A 30 -0.27 -12.87 1.90
CA SER A 30 -0.86 -13.42 0.68
C SER A 30 -0.99 -12.36 -0.42
N ARG A 31 -1.57 -11.19 -0.08
CA ARG A 31 -1.68 -10.06 -1.00
C ARG A 31 -0.32 -9.60 -1.52
N SER A 32 0.70 -9.58 -0.67
CA SER A 32 2.07 -9.22 -1.05
C SER A 32 2.66 -10.19 -2.07
N ARG A 33 2.46 -11.50 -1.88
CA ARG A 33 2.87 -12.54 -2.84
C ARG A 33 2.12 -12.42 -4.16
N ILE A 34 0.80 -12.22 -4.12
CA ILE A 34 -0.01 -12.02 -5.33
C ILE A 34 0.45 -10.77 -6.10
N ALA A 35 0.70 -9.65 -5.40
CA ALA A 35 1.20 -8.43 -6.02
C ALA A 35 2.63 -8.59 -6.59
N ALA A 36 3.50 -9.37 -5.94
CA ALA A 36 4.82 -9.70 -6.48
C ALA A 36 4.70 -10.53 -7.76
N SER A 37 3.90 -11.59 -7.73
CA SER A 37 3.62 -12.46 -8.87
C SER A 37 3.05 -11.66 -10.05
N ARG A 38 2.03 -10.83 -9.81
CA ARG A 38 1.43 -9.97 -10.84
C ARG A 38 2.44 -9.04 -11.52
N ARG A 39 3.41 -8.48 -10.79
CA ARG A 39 4.44 -7.63 -11.40
C ARG A 39 5.45 -8.42 -12.23
N ARG A 40 5.86 -9.59 -11.73
CA ARG A 40 6.83 -10.45 -12.44
C ARG A 40 6.23 -11.04 -13.72
N LEU A 41 4.94 -11.38 -13.70
CA LEU A 41 4.29 -12.12 -14.78
C LEU A 41 3.52 -11.25 -15.77
N ASN A 42 3.26 -9.97 -15.47
CA ASN A 42 2.50 -9.10 -16.38
C ASN A 42 3.45 -8.21 -17.20
N PRO A 43 3.54 -8.40 -18.54
CA PRO A 43 4.40 -7.62 -19.43
C PRO A 43 4.13 -6.12 -19.43
N ALA A 44 2.92 -5.67 -19.04
CA ALA A 44 2.59 -4.26 -18.92
C ALA A 44 3.44 -3.52 -17.85
N PHE A 45 4.08 -4.23 -16.92
CA PHE A 45 5.04 -3.65 -15.97
C PHE A 45 6.51 -3.77 -16.41
N ALA A 46 6.79 -4.48 -17.52
CA ALA A 46 8.13 -4.61 -18.07
C ALA A 46 8.51 -3.43 -18.99
N ILE A 47 7.51 -2.72 -19.52
CA ILE A 47 7.70 -1.60 -20.45
C ILE A 47 6.70 -0.49 -20.09
N THR A 48 6.99 0.30 -19.06
CA THR A 48 6.40 1.65 -18.93
C THR A 48 7.53 2.68 -18.87
N GLY A 49 7.75 3.32 -20.01
CA GLY A 49 8.58 4.53 -20.16
C GLY A 49 7.83 5.80 -19.77
N GLY A 50 7.01 5.75 -18.71
CA GLY A 50 6.51 6.94 -18.03
C GLY A 50 7.48 7.24 -16.90
N GLY A 51 7.96 8.48 -16.77
CA GLY A 51 9.05 8.82 -15.84
C GLY A 51 8.87 8.18 -14.46
N GLU A 52 9.96 7.70 -13.87
CA GLU A 52 10.05 6.90 -12.63
C GLU A 52 9.18 7.40 -11.46
N SER A 53 8.72 8.65 -11.48
CA SER A 53 7.78 9.25 -10.52
C SER A 53 6.32 8.88 -10.74
N ASP A 54 5.84 8.85 -11.99
CA ASP A 54 4.41 8.61 -12.27
C ASP A 54 4.04 7.14 -12.04
N ASP A 55 4.96 6.23 -12.38
CA ASP A 55 4.85 4.81 -12.06
C ASP A 55 4.84 4.59 -10.54
N LEU A 56 5.68 5.30 -9.80
CA LEU A 56 5.73 5.22 -8.34
C LEU A 56 4.46 5.76 -7.69
N ARG A 57 3.89 6.85 -8.23
CA ARG A 57 2.63 7.42 -7.75
C ARG A 57 1.44 6.50 -8.00
N ALA A 58 1.40 5.83 -9.15
CA ALA A 58 0.41 4.79 -9.43
C ALA A 58 0.51 3.60 -8.44
N ILE A 59 1.74 3.20 -8.10
CA ILE A 59 1.99 2.17 -7.09
C ILE A 59 1.46 2.58 -5.71
N VAL A 60 1.73 3.81 -5.28
CA VAL A 60 1.24 4.36 -3.99
C VAL A 60 -0.28 4.30 -3.94
N ARG A 61 -0.97 4.82 -4.97
CA ARG A 61 -2.44 4.78 -5.05
C ARG A 61 -3.00 3.38 -4.97
N ALA A 62 -2.43 2.45 -5.74
CA ALA A 62 -2.87 1.06 -5.73
C ALA A 62 -2.73 0.44 -4.33
N ARG A 63 -1.62 0.72 -3.63
CA ARG A 63 -1.39 0.18 -2.29
C ARG A 63 -2.32 0.77 -1.24
N LEU A 64 -2.56 2.09 -1.28
CA LEU A 64 -3.57 2.76 -0.46
C LEU A 64 -4.96 2.14 -0.69
N ALA A 65 -5.36 1.96 -1.95
CA ALA A 65 -6.66 1.37 -2.29
C ALA A 65 -6.83 -0.08 -1.81
N THR A 66 -5.74 -0.86 -1.76
CA THR A 66 -5.75 -2.24 -1.25
C THR A 66 -5.59 -2.35 0.28
N GLY A 67 -5.31 -1.25 0.97
CA GLY A 67 -4.94 -1.24 2.39
C GLY A 67 -3.54 -1.81 2.69
N ALA A 68 -2.69 -1.96 1.67
CA ALA A 68 -1.29 -2.37 1.84
C ALA A 68 -0.41 -1.19 2.32
N LEU A 69 -0.86 0.03 2.07
CA LEU A 69 -0.41 1.24 2.75
C LEU A 69 -1.61 1.87 3.44
N PHE A 70 -1.38 2.55 4.56
CA PHE A 70 -2.40 3.31 5.27
C PHE A 70 -2.31 4.81 4.93
N PRO A 71 -3.40 5.58 5.01
CA PRO A 71 -3.32 7.03 4.84
C PRO A 71 -2.50 7.71 5.94
N LEU A 72 -1.58 8.60 5.57
CA LEU A 72 -0.79 9.43 6.50
C LEU A 72 -1.59 10.67 6.92
N GLN A 73 -2.45 10.54 7.94
CA GLN A 73 -3.32 11.64 8.38
C GLN A 73 -2.72 12.52 9.49
N SER A 74 -1.68 12.04 10.19
CA SER A 74 -0.94 12.80 11.23
C SER A 74 0.21 11.96 11.80
N THR A 75 0.84 11.15 10.96
CA THR A 75 1.74 10.10 11.41
C THR A 75 3.14 10.66 11.66
N ARG A 76 3.70 10.39 12.85
CA ARG A 76 5.09 10.70 13.15
C ARG A 76 5.98 9.77 12.32
N ALA A 77 6.93 10.36 11.59
CA ALA A 77 7.93 9.62 10.85
C ALA A 77 9.32 9.94 11.41
N TRP A 78 10.17 8.94 11.52
CA TRP A 78 11.56 9.08 11.95
C TRP A 78 12.48 8.78 10.79
N ALA A 79 13.52 9.59 10.64
CA ALA A 79 14.54 9.37 9.62
C ALA A 79 15.76 8.71 10.27
N SER A 80 16.20 7.59 9.72
CA SER A 80 17.44 6.87 10.07
C SER A 80 18.20 6.50 8.80
N TYR A 81 19.40 5.96 8.95
CA TYR A 81 20.11 5.33 7.83
C TYR A 81 19.53 3.95 7.55
N GLY A 82 19.45 3.57 6.28
CA GLY A 82 18.91 2.28 5.86
C GLY A 82 19.64 1.09 6.47
N GLU A 83 18.90 0.03 6.81
CA GLU A 83 19.48 -1.24 7.27
C GLU A 83 19.19 -2.40 6.30
N ASP A 84 19.17 -2.11 5.00
CA ASP A 84 18.81 -3.05 3.91
C ASP A 84 17.36 -3.56 3.97
N ASN A 85 16.51 -2.90 4.76
CA ASN A 85 15.10 -3.23 4.88
C ASN A 85 14.32 -2.96 3.58
N PRO A 86 13.31 -3.78 3.24
CA PRO A 86 12.50 -3.56 2.04
C PRO A 86 11.60 -2.32 2.21
N CYS A 87 11.61 -1.44 1.21
CA CYS A 87 10.75 -0.28 1.17
C CYS A 87 9.27 -0.69 1.00
N ALA A 88 8.40 -0.18 1.88
CA ALA A 88 6.97 -0.46 1.86
C ALA A 88 6.23 0.10 0.62
N VAL A 89 6.88 0.90 -0.24
CA VAL A 89 6.32 1.47 -1.48
C VAL A 89 6.89 0.84 -2.76
N CYS A 90 8.21 0.79 -2.96
CA CYS A 90 8.78 0.16 -4.16
C CYS A 90 9.06 -1.34 -3.96
N ARG A 91 9.35 -1.78 -2.73
CA ARG A 91 9.87 -3.11 -2.32
C ARG A 91 11.33 -3.38 -2.65
N GLU A 92 12.07 -2.38 -3.08
CA GLU A 92 13.53 -2.45 -3.15
C GLU A 92 14.13 -2.26 -1.76
N SER A 93 15.34 -2.79 -1.55
CA SER A 93 16.09 -2.61 -0.31
C SER A 93 16.48 -1.14 -0.12
N ILE A 94 16.36 -0.66 1.12
CA ILE A 94 16.87 0.64 1.53
C ILE A 94 18.29 0.44 2.04
N THR A 95 19.26 0.71 1.18
CA THR A 95 20.67 0.47 1.51
C THR A 95 21.16 1.40 2.62
N ARG A 96 22.26 1.04 3.29
CA ARG A 96 22.90 1.91 4.31
C ARG A 96 23.30 3.30 3.82
N ALA A 97 23.49 3.47 2.51
CA ALA A 97 23.78 4.77 1.89
C ALA A 97 22.53 5.65 1.72
N GLN A 98 21.33 5.10 1.95
CA GLN A 98 20.06 5.78 1.76
C GLN A 98 19.41 6.12 3.12
N VAL A 99 18.65 7.21 3.16
CA VAL A 99 17.82 7.56 4.32
C VAL A 99 16.55 6.72 4.29
N GLU A 100 16.31 5.97 5.37
CA GLU A 100 15.05 5.29 5.61
C GLU A 100 14.12 6.18 6.46
N TYR A 101 12.85 6.22 6.08
CA TYR A 101 11.78 6.83 6.84
C TYR A 101 10.96 5.71 7.46
N GLU A 102 11.00 5.65 8.79
CA GLU A 102 10.21 4.77 9.61
C GLU A 102 8.89 5.47 9.98
N VAL A 103 7.77 4.83 9.67
CA VAL A 103 6.42 5.39 9.85
C VAL A 103 5.57 4.40 10.62
N SER A 104 5.07 4.81 11.79
CA SER A 104 4.24 3.96 12.65
C SER A 104 2.77 4.37 12.59
N SER A 105 1.88 3.43 12.26
CA SER A 105 0.45 3.66 12.37
C SER A 105 -0.02 3.32 13.78
N ALA A 106 -0.50 4.32 14.53
CA ALA A 106 -1.11 4.08 15.85
C ALA A 106 -2.39 3.21 15.75
N VAL A 107 -3.07 3.24 14.60
CA VAL A 107 -4.32 2.49 14.37
C VAL A 107 -4.04 1.03 14.05
N LEU A 108 -2.95 0.75 13.32
CA LEU A 108 -2.59 -0.60 12.87
C LEU A 108 -1.47 -1.23 13.70
N ASP A 109 -0.90 -0.51 14.67
CA ASP A 109 0.27 -0.91 15.47
C ASP A 109 1.40 -1.50 14.59
N THR A 110 1.58 -0.90 13.42
CA THR A 110 2.49 -1.38 12.39
C THR A 110 3.47 -0.28 12.04
N THR A 111 4.75 -0.65 12.04
CA THR A 111 5.84 0.20 11.61
C THR A 111 6.32 -0.24 10.24
N VAL A 112 6.39 0.70 9.30
CA VAL A 112 6.88 0.45 7.94
C VAL A 112 8.06 1.36 7.61
N ARG A 113 9.00 0.85 6.81
CA ARG A 113 10.19 1.59 6.36
C ARG A 113 10.07 1.95 4.87
N THR A 114 10.51 3.14 4.50
CA THR A 114 10.41 3.66 3.13
C THR A 114 11.63 4.49 2.75
N HIS A 115 11.98 4.55 1.47
CA HIS A 115 12.90 5.59 0.99
C HIS A 115 12.27 6.97 1.18
N LEU A 116 13.09 8.02 1.33
CA LEU A 116 12.62 9.41 1.38
C LEU A 116 11.67 9.76 0.21
N ARG A 117 12.05 9.44 -1.03
CA ARG A 117 11.23 9.72 -2.23
C ARG A 117 9.87 9.02 -2.17
N CYS A 118 9.86 7.77 -1.72
CA CYS A 118 8.66 6.95 -1.57
C CYS A 118 7.74 7.52 -0.48
N TYR A 119 8.32 7.95 0.64
CA TYR A 119 7.60 8.58 1.74
C TYR A 119 6.89 9.86 1.29
N MET A 120 7.57 10.73 0.55
CA MET A 120 7.00 12.00 0.08
C MET A 120 5.78 11.79 -0.83
N LEU A 121 5.88 10.88 -1.80
CA LEU A 121 4.73 10.54 -2.67
C LEU A 121 3.58 9.88 -1.90
N TRP A 122 3.89 9.02 -0.93
CA TRP A 122 2.89 8.42 -0.07
C TRP A 122 2.15 9.48 0.76
N LYS A 123 2.87 10.46 1.29
CA LYS A 123 2.28 11.60 2.02
C LYS A 123 1.36 12.42 1.11
N GLU A 124 1.81 12.79 -0.08
CA GLU A 124 1.01 13.55 -1.05
C GLU A 124 -0.29 12.85 -1.44
N GLU A 125 -0.21 11.55 -1.80
CA GLU A 125 -1.40 10.78 -2.21
C GLU A 125 -2.33 10.46 -1.02
N SER A 126 -1.80 10.43 0.21
CA SER A 126 -2.64 10.24 1.41
C SER A 126 -3.47 11.49 1.75
N GLN A 127 -2.99 12.67 1.37
CA GLN A 127 -3.65 13.96 1.63
C GLN A 127 -4.53 14.40 0.46
N SER A 128 -4.33 13.82 -0.73
CA SER A 128 -5.13 14.10 -1.91
C SER A 128 -6.47 13.35 -1.83
N PRO A 129 -7.62 14.01 -2.01
CA PRO A 129 -8.87 13.30 -2.19
C PRO A 129 -8.77 12.39 -3.43
N PRO A 130 -9.46 11.23 -3.45
CA PRO A 130 -9.40 10.31 -4.58
C PRO A 130 -9.79 11.08 -5.85
N ARG A 131 -8.85 11.20 -6.80
CA ARG A 131 -9.13 11.84 -8.08
C ARG A 131 -10.23 11.03 -8.77
N PRO A 132 -11.28 11.67 -9.31
CA PRO A 132 -12.28 10.95 -10.09
C PRO A 132 -11.55 10.23 -11.23
N ARG A 133 -11.87 8.95 -11.42
CA ARG A 133 -11.34 8.17 -12.55
C ARG A 133 -11.64 8.97 -13.82
N ARG A 134 -10.62 9.37 -14.58
CA ARG A 134 -10.86 9.89 -15.93
C ARG A 134 -11.57 8.78 -16.69
N ARG A 135 -12.84 9.02 -17.07
CA ARG A 135 -13.53 8.17 -18.04
C ARG A 135 -12.69 8.18 -19.31
N PRO A 136 -12.42 7.02 -19.95
CA PRO A 136 -11.84 7.00 -21.28
C PRO A 136 -12.65 7.97 -22.14
N ILE A 137 -11.97 8.85 -22.87
CA ILE A 137 -12.62 9.67 -23.88
C ILE A 137 -13.19 8.65 -24.87
N ASP A 138 -14.50 8.45 -24.82
CA ASP A 138 -15.19 7.61 -25.79
C ASP A 138 -14.84 8.21 -27.15
N ALA A 139 -14.19 7.40 -28.01
CA ALA A 139 -13.86 7.80 -29.35
C ALA A 139 -15.15 8.27 -30.02
N ASP A 140 -15.17 9.52 -30.48
CA ASP A 140 -16.26 10.07 -31.27
C ASP A 140 -16.54 9.11 -32.44
N ASP A 141 -17.65 8.39 -32.33
CA ASP A 141 -18.35 7.71 -33.41
C ASP A 141 -18.90 8.80 -34.32
N ASP A 142 -18.03 9.32 -35.18
CA ASP A 142 -18.38 10.32 -36.18
C ASP A 142 -19.10 9.59 -37.32
N GLY A 143 -20.36 9.26 -37.05
CA GLY A 143 -21.31 8.62 -37.95
C GLY A 143 -21.54 9.45 -39.20
N ARG A 144 -20.61 9.36 -40.15
CA ARG A 144 -20.78 9.87 -41.52
C ARG A 144 -21.62 8.89 -42.32
N THR A 145 -22.94 9.04 -42.27
CA THR A 145 -23.84 8.43 -43.27
C THR A 145 -23.66 9.10 -44.64
N PRO A 146 -23.45 8.36 -45.74
CA PRO A 146 -23.47 8.95 -47.07
C PRO A 146 -24.92 9.22 -47.51
N ARG A 147 -25.22 10.46 -47.93
CA ARG A 147 -26.47 10.78 -48.62
C ARG A 147 -26.34 10.34 -50.08
N LEU A 148 -27.19 9.41 -50.49
CA LEU A 148 -27.50 9.14 -51.89
C LEU A 148 -28.37 10.28 -52.44
N ALA A 149 -27.91 10.91 -53.52
CA ALA A 149 -28.72 11.67 -54.48
C ALA A 149 -28.06 11.52 -55.85
#